data_AF-A0A3E0WBV0-F1
#
_entry.id   AF-A0A3E0WBV0-F1
#
_cell.length_a   1.000
_cell.length_b   1.000
_cell.length_c   1.000
_cell.angle_alpha   90.00
_cell.angle_beta   90.00
_cell.angle_gamma   90.00
#
_symmetry.space_group_name_H-M   'P 1'
#
loop_
_entity.id
_entity.type
_entity.pdbx_description
1 polymer ?
#
loop_
_entity_poly.entity_id
_entity_poly.type
_entity_poly.pdbx_seq_one_letter_code
_entity_poly.pdbx_strand_id
1 'polypeptide(L)'
;MSTFTSFIRSGAVGLVIATTIALGGVAHGAAADTADGQTPSIDAQNDARDHVLGATTADAASGTTSDGSTQAQAAGGPNPRVLGMDVSGYQPNVDWGSAYTKGARFVFIKATESYNSTNSSFTSQWKGATNAGFLRGAYHFADPFESSGTSQANWFLGHGGAWTPDGKTLPPVLDLEKNTYLKYGDVSVNTCYNLSPAQLTAWARDFSNTVLARTGIRPTIYTNPDFWQTCMAGSTSFGANSLFLAHWTYDLNTGPGALPASWSSYSFWQYADDRGSPVFPGDQDVFNGSAAALTAFARHATPDGNYITALYEDYLKRAPAPQESAGWQDRLAAGAPRTAVAAGFVNSDEYRLQRIDAAYQTVLGRSPDAPGRLSWLNAMKSGGITTDDIETSLYSSTEYFQNHGNTNKSFVASLYTTLLHRQGTDADYTFWANLIAQNGRAWVVAQYWDAQETISQRVSAMYQLYLGRVPDAAGLQGWVNVALQIGDSGLRSGFTSSGEYYARSQTRTF
;
A
#
# COMPACT_ATOMS: atom_id res chain seq x y z
N MET A 1 34.21 -61.69 7.98
CA MET A 1 33.06 -62.47 8.50
C MET A 1 31.80 -61.85 7.90
N SER A 2 31.43 -62.30 6.69
CA SER A 2 30.27 -63.17 6.40
C SER A 2 28.95 -62.37 6.36
N THR A 3 28.48 -61.92 5.19
CA THR A 3 27.70 -62.60 4.11
C THR A 3 26.18 -62.66 4.33
N PHE A 4 25.43 -62.10 3.36
CA PHE A 4 24.13 -62.52 2.80
C PHE A 4 22.91 -62.58 3.76
N THR A 5 21.66 -62.27 3.39
CA THR A 5 20.89 -62.75 2.23
C THR A 5 19.56 -61.98 2.12
N SER A 6 19.09 -61.77 0.88
CA SER A 6 17.72 -61.34 0.53
C SER A 6 16.69 -62.46 0.76
N PHE A 7 15.43 -62.10 1.01
CA PHE A 7 14.28 -62.94 0.62
C PHE A 7 13.12 -62.08 0.06
N ILE A 8 12.70 -62.46 -1.15
CA ILE A 8 11.47 -62.07 -1.84
C ILE A 8 10.42 -63.16 -1.52
N ARG A 9 9.17 -62.79 -1.20
CA ARG A 9 7.93 -63.24 -1.90
C ARG A 9 6.61 -62.98 -1.15
N SER A 10 5.68 -62.41 -1.94
CA SER A 10 4.25 -62.75 -2.07
C SER A 10 3.20 -62.22 -1.07
N GLY A 11 2.16 -61.59 -1.65
CA GLY A 11 0.87 -61.28 -1.02
C GLY A 11 0.14 -60.20 -1.84
N ALA A 12 -0.42 -60.56 -2.99
CA ALA A 12 -1.85 -60.83 -3.18
C ALA A 12 -2.69 -59.55 -3.40
N VAL A 13 -3.25 -59.47 -4.60
CA VAL A 13 -4.22 -58.50 -5.10
C VAL A 13 -5.49 -58.56 -4.26
N GLY A 14 -5.91 -57.42 -3.70
CA GLY A 14 -7.15 -57.26 -2.94
C GLY A 14 -7.98 -56.11 -3.49
N LEU A 15 -9.02 -56.49 -4.22
CA LEU A 15 -10.14 -55.70 -4.75
C LEU A 15 -10.71 -54.71 -3.71
N VAL A 16 -10.65 -53.40 -3.99
CA VAL A 16 -11.43 -52.40 -3.21
C VAL A 16 -12.79 -52.24 -3.87
N ILE A 17 -13.80 -52.77 -3.20
CA ILE A 17 -15.22 -52.57 -3.48
C ILE A 17 -15.58 -51.14 -3.08
N ALA A 18 -16.01 -50.34 -4.07
CA ALA A 18 -16.59 -49.04 -3.84
C ALA A 18 -18.04 -49.21 -3.34
N THR A 19 -18.26 -48.94 -2.06
CA THR A 19 -19.61 -48.89 -1.48
C THR A 19 -20.11 -47.44 -1.57
N THR A 20 -21.04 -47.20 -2.49
CA THR A 20 -21.84 -45.98 -2.56
C THR A 20 -22.72 -45.85 -1.31
N ILE A 21 -22.44 -44.86 -0.47
CA ILE A 21 -23.37 -44.37 0.54
C ILE A 21 -24.07 -43.15 -0.05
N ALA A 22 -25.36 -43.31 -0.35
CA ALA A 22 -26.27 -42.23 -0.63
C ALA A 22 -26.57 -41.49 0.68
N LEU A 23 -26.16 -40.22 0.77
CA LEU A 23 -26.63 -39.27 1.77
C LEU A 23 -27.34 -38.14 1.05
N GLY A 24 -28.54 -37.84 1.56
CA GLY A 24 -29.59 -37.08 0.91
C GLY A 24 -29.18 -35.68 0.45
N GLY A 25 -29.78 -35.29 -0.66
CA GLY A 25 -29.61 -33.98 -1.25
C GLY A 25 -29.92 -32.86 -0.26
N VAL A 26 -28.90 -32.06 0.02
CA VAL A 26 -29.10 -30.69 0.48
C VAL A 26 -29.59 -29.93 -0.75
N ALA A 27 -30.84 -29.49 -0.71
CA ALA A 27 -31.40 -28.61 -1.71
C ALA A 27 -30.53 -27.35 -1.74
N HIS A 28 -29.65 -27.25 -2.75
CA HIS A 28 -29.06 -26.00 -3.14
C HIS A 28 -30.22 -25.18 -3.68
N GLY A 29 -30.63 -24.16 -2.93
CA GLY A 29 -31.50 -23.12 -3.45
C GLY A 29 -30.82 -22.59 -4.71
N ALA A 30 -31.41 -22.87 -5.87
CA ALA A 30 -30.96 -22.33 -7.13
C ALA A 30 -30.96 -20.82 -6.99
N ALA A 31 -29.80 -20.19 -7.16
CA ALA A 31 -29.73 -18.77 -7.45
C ALA A 31 -30.68 -18.53 -8.63
N ALA A 32 -31.70 -17.70 -8.42
CA ALA A 32 -32.58 -17.30 -9.48
C ALA A 32 -31.73 -16.63 -10.56
N ASP A 33 -31.66 -17.27 -11.72
CA ASP A 33 -31.07 -16.74 -12.93
C ASP A 33 -31.93 -15.55 -13.38
N THR A 34 -31.65 -14.35 -12.85
CA THR A 34 -32.20 -13.11 -13.40
C THR A 34 -31.34 -12.74 -14.61
N ALA A 35 -31.78 -13.22 -15.76
CA ALA A 35 -31.16 -13.05 -17.07
C ALA A 35 -31.10 -11.59 -17.59
N ASP A 36 -31.00 -10.56 -16.73
CA ASP A 36 -31.00 -9.16 -17.18
C ASP A 36 -30.14 -8.17 -16.35
N GLY A 37 -29.29 -8.65 -15.44
CA GLY A 37 -28.31 -7.78 -14.76
C GLY A 37 -28.90 -6.60 -13.96
N GLN A 38 -30.16 -6.73 -13.50
CA GLN A 38 -30.86 -5.75 -12.66
C GLN A 38 -30.77 -6.12 -11.17
N THR A 39 -30.65 -5.10 -10.31
CA THR A 39 -30.73 -5.22 -8.85
C THR A 39 -32.01 -5.95 -8.41
N PRO A 40 -31.92 -7.01 -7.59
CA PRO A 40 -33.10 -7.74 -7.10
C PRO A 40 -33.98 -6.92 -6.16
N SER A 41 -35.21 -7.38 -5.93
CA SER A 41 -36.10 -6.76 -4.93
C SER A 41 -35.50 -6.83 -3.53
N ILE A 42 -35.88 -5.87 -2.68
CA ILE A 42 -35.34 -5.79 -1.31
C ILE A 42 -35.60 -7.06 -0.49
N ASP A 43 -36.73 -7.72 -0.70
CA ASP A 43 -37.05 -9.00 -0.04
C ASP A 43 -36.07 -10.10 -0.46
N ALA A 44 -35.67 -10.15 -1.74
CA ALA A 44 -34.68 -11.11 -2.21
C ALA A 44 -33.28 -10.81 -1.65
N GLN A 45 -32.94 -9.54 -1.46
CA GLN A 45 -31.70 -9.10 -0.82
C GLN A 45 -31.66 -9.49 0.66
N ASN A 46 -32.76 -9.27 1.38
CA ASN A 46 -32.95 -9.71 2.76
C ASN A 46 -32.81 -11.24 2.91
N ASP A 47 -33.49 -12.01 2.06
CA ASP A 47 -33.46 -13.48 2.13
C ASP A 47 -32.05 -14.05 1.88
N ALA A 48 -31.29 -13.43 0.99
CA ALA A 48 -29.93 -13.86 0.64
C ALA A 48 -28.84 -13.29 1.57
N ARG A 49 -29.15 -12.27 2.38
CA ARG A 49 -28.15 -11.42 3.07
C ARG A 49 -27.07 -10.90 2.13
N ASP A 50 -27.49 -10.44 0.95
CA ASP A 50 -26.61 -10.03 -0.15
C ASP A 50 -26.93 -8.65 -0.74
N HIS A 51 -27.38 -7.71 0.10
CA HIS A 51 -27.59 -6.31 -0.26
C HIS A 51 -26.51 -5.66 -1.16
N VAL A 52 -26.94 -5.04 -2.25
CA VAL A 52 -26.10 -4.15 -3.07
C VAL A 52 -25.76 -2.87 -2.30
N LEU A 53 -24.72 -2.15 -2.73
CA LEU A 53 -24.40 -0.85 -2.16
C LEU A 53 -25.50 0.15 -2.57
N GLY A 54 -26.33 0.63 -1.66
CA GLY A 54 -27.42 1.55 -2.04
C GLY A 54 -28.78 0.92 -2.23
N ALA A 55 -29.03 -0.22 -1.59
CA ALA A 55 -30.30 -0.93 -1.63
C ALA A 55 -31.50 -0.08 -1.18
N THR A 56 -31.27 1.05 -0.49
CA THR A 56 -32.31 1.95 0.02
C THR A 56 -32.26 3.37 -0.55
N THR A 57 -31.42 3.62 -1.55
CA THR A 57 -31.34 4.92 -2.20
C THR A 57 -32.53 5.12 -3.12
N ALA A 58 -33.09 6.33 -3.14
CA ALA A 58 -34.21 6.70 -4.00
C ALA A 58 -33.74 7.60 -5.14
N ASP A 59 -34.39 7.48 -6.29
CA ASP A 59 -34.19 8.37 -7.44
C ASP A 59 -34.47 9.82 -7.03
N ALA A 60 -33.60 10.76 -7.40
CA ALA A 60 -33.88 12.18 -7.25
C ALA A 60 -34.97 12.58 -8.27
N ALA A 61 -36.25 12.42 -7.89
CA ALA A 61 -37.46 12.83 -8.63
C ALA A 61 -37.24 13.05 -10.14
N SER A 62 -37.34 11.96 -10.91
CA SER A 62 -37.10 11.93 -12.35
C SER A 62 -38.11 12.78 -13.12
N GLY A 63 -37.71 14.00 -13.45
CA GLY A 63 -38.17 14.65 -14.67
C GLY A 63 -37.32 14.17 -15.83
N THR A 64 -37.90 13.33 -16.69
CA THR A 64 -37.38 12.79 -17.97
C THR A 64 -36.51 11.53 -17.90
N THR A 65 -37.06 10.45 -18.47
CA THR A 65 -36.33 9.30 -19.01
C THR A 65 -35.40 9.81 -20.12
N SER A 66 -34.10 9.89 -19.85
CA SER A 66 -33.10 10.08 -20.91
C SER A 66 -32.69 8.72 -21.46
N ASP A 67 -32.95 8.58 -22.76
CA ASP A 67 -32.51 7.48 -23.61
C ASP A 67 -30.96 7.43 -23.63
N GLY A 68 -30.40 6.24 -23.35
CA GLY A 68 -29.00 5.83 -23.57
C GLY A 68 -27.88 6.82 -23.20
N SER A 69 -27.37 6.80 -21.97
CA SER A 69 -26.15 7.55 -21.62
C SER A 69 -24.88 6.83 -22.12
N THR A 70 -24.55 7.01 -23.39
CA THR A 70 -23.16 6.84 -23.86
C THR A 70 -22.30 7.96 -23.26
N GLN A 71 -21.86 7.83 -22.01
CA GLN A 71 -20.80 8.67 -21.46
C GLN A 71 -19.70 7.83 -20.82
N ALA A 72 -18.77 7.38 -21.66
CA ALA A 72 -17.40 7.13 -21.23
C ALA A 72 -16.55 8.32 -21.66
N GLN A 73 -16.23 9.21 -20.71
CA GLN A 73 -14.86 9.73 -20.54
C GLN A 73 -14.80 10.66 -19.32
N ALA A 74 -14.00 10.26 -18.33
CA ALA A 74 -13.37 11.23 -17.45
C ALA A 74 -11.87 10.92 -17.32
N ALA A 75 -11.11 11.55 -18.21
CA ALA A 75 -9.71 11.90 -18.03
C ALA A 75 -9.42 13.09 -18.98
N GLY A 76 -9.43 14.32 -18.46
CA GLY A 76 -9.01 15.52 -19.23
C GLY A 76 -9.83 16.81 -19.07
N GLY A 77 -10.92 16.83 -18.29
CA GLY A 77 -11.68 18.05 -18.00
C GLY A 77 -11.12 18.87 -16.81
N PRO A 78 -11.57 20.14 -16.63
CA PRO A 78 -11.11 21.02 -15.54
C PRO A 78 -11.44 20.52 -14.13
N ASN A 79 -12.33 19.53 -13.99
CA ASN A 79 -12.54 18.72 -12.79
C ASN A 79 -12.28 17.24 -13.14
N PRO A 80 -11.07 16.71 -12.89
CA PRO A 80 -10.78 15.31 -13.19
C PRO A 80 -11.64 14.42 -12.31
N ARG A 81 -12.26 13.42 -12.94
CA ARG A 81 -13.05 12.38 -12.30
C ARG A 81 -12.53 11.04 -12.81
N VAL A 82 -12.55 10.00 -11.99
CA VAL A 82 -12.20 8.63 -12.43
C VAL A 82 -13.45 7.79 -12.33
N LEU A 83 -13.78 7.04 -13.38
CA LEU A 83 -14.95 6.15 -13.40
C LEU A 83 -14.67 4.84 -12.66
N GLY A 84 -15.70 4.31 -12.02
CA GLY A 84 -15.70 3.02 -11.37
C GLY A 84 -17.10 2.43 -11.28
N MET A 85 -17.21 1.37 -10.50
CA MET A 85 -18.46 0.66 -10.25
C MET A 85 -18.40 -0.03 -8.89
N ASP A 86 -19.53 -0.54 -8.42
CA ASP A 86 -19.57 -1.47 -7.31
C ASP A 86 -20.44 -2.69 -7.62
N VAL A 87 -20.09 -3.83 -7.01
CA VAL A 87 -20.74 -5.13 -7.29
C VAL A 87 -20.94 -5.93 -5.99
N SER A 88 -21.97 -6.78 -5.99
CA SER A 88 -22.25 -7.74 -4.91
C SER A 88 -22.31 -9.18 -5.46
N GLY A 89 -22.83 -10.15 -4.69
CA GLY A 89 -23.02 -11.49 -5.21
C GLY A 89 -24.05 -11.58 -6.34
N TYR A 90 -24.81 -10.52 -6.63
CA TYR A 90 -25.72 -10.43 -7.77
C TYR A 90 -25.04 -10.18 -9.13
N GLN A 91 -23.75 -9.85 -9.15
CA GLN A 91 -22.94 -9.85 -10.37
C GLN A 91 -21.89 -10.96 -10.30
N PRO A 92 -22.27 -12.26 -10.32
CA PRO A 92 -21.33 -13.37 -10.13
C PRO A 92 -20.32 -13.49 -11.27
N ASN A 93 -20.66 -13.01 -12.47
CA ASN A 93 -19.84 -13.08 -13.68
C ASN A 93 -19.60 -11.68 -14.27
N VAL A 94 -18.63 -10.95 -13.70
CA VAL A 94 -18.26 -9.61 -14.18
C VAL A 94 -17.30 -9.69 -15.37
N ASP A 95 -17.63 -9.04 -16.49
CA ASP A 95 -16.70 -8.81 -17.60
C ASP A 95 -15.77 -7.62 -17.29
N TRP A 96 -14.72 -7.91 -16.52
CA TRP A 96 -13.72 -6.93 -16.10
C TRP A 96 -12.99 -6.26 -17.28
N GLY A 97 -12.73 -7.00 -18.36
CA GLY A 97 -12.00 -6.49 -19.52
C GLY A 97 -12.83 -5.45 -20.28
N SER A 98 -14.12 -5.72 -20.47
CA SER A 98 -15.07 -4.77 -21.06
C SER A 98 -15.20 -3.51 -20.19
N ALA A 99 -15.39 -3.65 -18.88
CA ALA A 99 -15.49 -2.51 -17.96
C ALA A 99 -14.22 -1.63 -17.98
N TYR A 100 -13.03 -2.24 -17.96
CA TYR A 100 -11.76 -1.51 -18.00
C TYR A 100 -11.59 -0.75 -19.33
N THR A 101 -11.94 -1.40 -20.45
CA THR A 101 -11.87 -0.80 -21.80
C THR A 101 -12.83 0.37 -21.94
N LYS A 102 -14.02 0.27 -21.33
CA LYS A 102 -15.01 1.37 -21.24
C LYS A 102 -14.62 2.49 -20.28
N GLY A 103 -13.50 2.35 -19.55
CA GLY A 103 -12.89 3.45 -18.79
C GLY A 103 -12.96 3.33 -17.27
N ALA A 104 -13.60 2.30 -16.72
CA ALA A 104 -13.58 2.08 -15.27
C ALA A 104 -12.14 1.78 -14.80
N ARG A 105 -11.76 2.30 -13.63
CA ARG A 105 -10.42 2.11 -13.02
C ARG A 105 -10.46 1.65 -11.59
N PHE A 106 -11.61 1.75 -10.93
CA PHE A 106 -11.81 1.12 -9.63
C PHE A 106 -13.10 0.33 -9.55
N VAL A 107 -13.15 -0.57 -8.55
CA VAL A 107 -14.36 -1.27 -8.14
C VAL A 107 -14.45 -1.40 -6.62
N PHE A 108 -15.64 -1.25 -6.05
CA PHE A 108 -15.95 -1.75 -4.70
C PHE A 108 -16.72 -3.07 -4.78
N ILE A 109 -16.34 -4.05 -3.97
CA ILE A 109 -16.91 -5.40 -4.02
C ILE A 109 -17.47 -5.73 -2.64
N LYS A 110 -18.71 -6.19 -2.57
CA LYS A 110 -19.28 -6.63 -1.30
C LYS A 110 -18.46 -7.74 -0.70
N ALA A 111 -18.02 -7.60 0.54
CA ALA A 111 -17.35 -8.68 1.27
C ALA A 111 -18.29 -9.36 2.27
N THR A 112 -18.95 -8.56 3.11
CA THR A 112 -19.73 -9.09 4.24
C THR A 112 -21.00 -8.28 4.50
N GLU A 113 -21.91 -8.90 5.22
CA GLU A 113 -23.12 -8.28 5.76
C GLU A 113 -23.33 -8.76 7.21
N SER A 114 -23.72 -7.85 8.10
CA SER A 114 -23.84 -8.14 9.54
C SER A 114 -22.57 -8.81 10.13
N TYR A 115 -22.70 -9.69 11.11
CA TYR A 115 -21.58 -10.34 11.81
C TYR A 115 -21.30 -11.77 11.37
N ASN A 116 -22.03 -12.29 10.38
CA ASN A 116 -22.00 -13.72 10.01
C ASN A 116 -22.23 -14.03 8.53
N SER A 117 -22.49 -13.03 7.67
CA SER A 117 -22.68 -13.26 6.23
C SER A 117 -21.46 -12.81 5.43
N THR A 118 -21.21 -13.51 4.32
CA THR A 118 -20.14 -13.22 3.35
C THR A 118 -20.69 -13.34 1.93
N ASN A 119 -20.27 -12.46 1.03
CA ASN A 119 -20.55 -12.60 -0.39
C ASN A 119 -19.78 -13.80 -0.96
N SER A 120 -20.52 -14.79 -1.47
CA SER A 120 -19.95 -16.02 -2.04
C SER A 120 -19.11 -15.78 -3.31
N SER A 121 -19.36 -14.69 -4.04
CA SER A 121 -18.63 -14.27 -5.24
C SER A 121 -17.42 -13.40 -4.94
N PHE A 122 -17.21 -12.96 -3.69
CA PHE A 122 -16.16 -11.98 -3.36
C PHE A 122 -14.77 -12.44 -3.83
N THR A 123 -14.40 -13.70 -3.59
CA THR A 123 -13.06 -14.20 -3.94
C THR A 123 -12.82 -14.20 -5.45
N SER A 124 -13.80 -14.62 -6.26
CA SER A 124 -13.68 -14.63 -7.72
C SER A 124 -13.68 -13.21 -8.28
N GLN A 125 -14.54 -12.33 -7.75
CA GLN A 125 -14.62 -10.93 -8.14
C GLN A 125 -13.32 -10.18 -7.82
N TRP A 126 -12.80 -10.33 -6.59
CA TRP A 126 -11.56 -9.70 -6.16
C TRP A 126 -10.36 -10.09 -7.03
N LYS A 127 -10.26 -11.39 -7.37
CA LYS A 127 -9.23 -11.92 -8.26
C LYS A 127 -9.41 -11.38 -9.68
N GLY A 128 -10.63 -11.35 -10.20
CA GLY A 128 -10.94 -10.84 -11.53
C GLY A 128 -10.57 -9.35 -11.67
N ALA A 129 -11.01 -8.52 -10.73
CA ALA A 129 -10.67 -7.11 -10.67
C ALA A 129 -9.15 -6.88 -10.59
N THR A 130 -8.46 -7.64 -9.72
CA THR A 130 -7.00 -7.55 -9.57
C THR A 130 -6.28 -7.88 -10.88
N ASN A 131 -6.69 -8.96 -11.57
CA ASN A 131 -6.08 -9.38 -12.83
C ASN A 131 -6.33 -8.39 -13.97
N ALA A 132 -7.48 -7.72 -13.98
CA ALA A 132 -7.81 -6.68 -14.94
C ALA A 132 -7.17 -5.31 -14.61
N GLY A 133 -6.46 -5.19 -13.49
CA GLY A 133 -5.70 -3.98 -13.14
C GLY A 133 -6.54 -2.88 -12.47
N PHE A 134 -7.70 -3.22 -11.91
CA PHE A 134 -8.50 -2.28 -11.12
C PHE A 134 -7.85 -1.99 -9.76
N LEU A 135 -7.98 -0.75 -9.30
CA LEU A 135 -7.95 -0.50 -7.86
C LEU A 135 -9.24 -1.06 -7.27
N ARG A 136 -9.14 -1.85 -6.20
CA ARG A 136 -10.28 -2.60 -5.67
C ARG A 136 -10.41 -2.40 -4.17
N GLY A 137 -11.63 -2.11 -3.71
CA GLY A 137 -11.99 -2.01 -2.31
C GLY A 137 -13.07 -3.02 -1.95
N ALA A 138 -13.23 -3.27 -0.66
CA ALA A 138 -14.30 -4.09 -0.14
C ALA A 138 -15.29 -3.21 0.63
N TYR A 139 -16.58 -3.59 0.61
CA TYR A 139 -17.59 -2.95 1.45
C TYR A 139 -18.31 -3.95 2.36
N HIS A 140 -18.83 -3.41 3.46
CA HIS A 140 -19.59 -4.11 4.47
C HIS A 140 -20.96 -3.49 4.65
N PHE A 141 -22.03 -4.26 4.40
CA PHE A 141 -23.41 -3.84 4.66
C PHE A 141 -23.73 -3.93 6.15
N ALA A 142 -24.00 -2.80 6.77
CA ALA A 142 -24.22 -2.70 8.20
C ALA A 142 -25.58 -3.27 8.63
N ASP A 143 -25.57 -4.00 9.74
CA ASP A 143 -26.80 -4.34 10.48
C ASP A 143 -26.66 -3.97 11.97
N PRO A 144 -26.82 -2.68 12.32
CA PRO A 144 -26.67 -2.23 13.70
C PRO A 144 -27.67 -2.83 14.70
N PHE A 145 -28.74 -3.48 14.24
CA PHE A 145 -29.69 -4.14 15.13
C PHE A 145 -29.12 -5.46 15.68
N GLU A 146 -28.40 -6.22 14.85
CA GLU A 146 -27.99 -7.58 15.23
C GLU A 146 -26.72 -7.65 16.11
N SER A 147 -25.79 -6.69 16.01
CA SER A 147 -24.53 -6.75 16.76
C SER A 147 -23.82 -5.39 16.82
N SER A 148 -22.77 -5.27 17.63
CA SER A 148 -22.01 -4.02 17.79
C SER A 148 -21.17 -3.66 16.55
N GLY A 149 -20.85 -2.36 16.39
CA GLY A 149 -19.97 -1.88 15.33
C GLY A 149 -18.58 -2.52 15.38
N THR A 150 -18.06 -2.76 16.58
CA THR A 150 -16.81 -3.50 16.79
C THR A 150 -16.88 -4.93 16.29
N SER A 151 -18.00 -5.63 16.54
CA SER A 151 -18.20 -7.02 16.09
C SER A 151 -18.20 -7.10 14.56
N GLN A 152 -18.96 -6.22 13.90
CA GLN A 152 -19.06 -6.19 12.45
C GLN A 152 -17.77 -5.73 11.77
N ALA A 153 -17.07 -4.73 12.34
CA ALA A 153 -15.76 -4.32 11.84
C ALA A 153 -14.75 -5.48 11.89
N ASN A 154 -14.71 -6.24 12.99
CA ASN A 154 -13.82 -7.40 13.09
C ASN A 154 -14.21 -8.51 12.11
N TRP A 155 -15.50 -8.78 11.93
CA TRP A 155 -15.99 -9.74 10.94
C TRP A 155 -15.56 -9.34 9.53
N PHE A 156 -15.86 -8.11 9.13
CA PHE A 156 -15.51 -7.55 7.83
C PHE A 156 -14.00 -7.62 7.56
N LEU A 157 -13.16 -7.13 8.48
CA LEU A 157 -11.71 -7.16 8.31
C LEU A 157 -11.15 -8.60 8.27
N GLY A 158 -11.83 -9.56 8.90
CA GLY A 158 -11.47 -10.98 8.85
C GLY A 158 -11.87 -11.69 7.55
N HIS A 159 -12.81 -11.12 6.78
CA HIS A 159 -13.45 -11.77 5.64
C HIS A 159 -13.47 -10.87 4.39
N GLY A 160 -12.33 -10.26 4.05
CA GLY A 160 -12.15 -9.52 2.79
C GLY A 160 -12.00 -8.00 2.94
N GLY A 161 -12.38 -7.44 4.10
CA GLY A 161 -12.23 -6.01 4.39
C GLY A 161 -10.83 -5.55 4.79
N ALA A 162 -9.86 -6.46 4.92
CA ALA A 162 -8.50 -6.10 5.29
C ALA A 162 -7.87 -5.14 4.26
N TRP A 163 -7.12 -4.16 4.75
CA TRP A 163 -6.47 -3.16 3.91
C TRP A 163 -4.97 -3.10 4.14
N THR A 164 -4.24 -2.84 3.07
CA THR A 164 -2.82 -2.48 3.09
C THR A 164 -2.58 -1.31 2.14
N PRO A 165 -1.61 -0.42 2.41
CA PRO A 165 -1.27 0.72 1.56
C PRO A 165 -0.49 0.31 0.30
N ASP A 166 -0.90 -0.77 -0.38
CA ASP A 166 -0.21 -1.32 -1.56
C ASP A 166 -0.44 -0.52 -2.85
N GLY A 167 -1.22 0.57 -2.79
CA GLY A 167 -1.60 1.39 -3.93
C GLY A 167 -2.57 0.72 -4.92
N LYS A 168 -3.11 -0.44 -4.54
CA LYS A 168 -4.10 -1.20 -5.32
C LYS A 168 -5.38 -1.43 -4.51
N THR A 169 -5.29 -1.37 -3.19
CA THR A 169 -6.37 -1.60 -2.23
C THR A 169 -6.99 -0.29 -1.79
N LEU A 170 -8.25 -0.08 -2.15
CA LEU A 170 -9.00 1.08 -1.67
C LEU A 170 -9.39 0.88 -0.19
N PRO A 171 -9.47 1.98 0.59
CA PRO A 171 -9.93 1.95 1.97
C PRO A 171 -11.23 1.14 2.16
N PRO A 172 -11.37 0.41 3.28
CA PRO A 172 -12.59 -0.35 3.56
C PRO A 172 -13.81 0.58 3.61
N VAL A 173 -14.95 0.12 3.08
CA VAL A 173 -16.21 0.88 3.08
C VAL A 173 -17.17 0.32 4.11
N LEU A 174 -17.70 1.18 4.97
CA LEU A 174 -18.90 0.92 5.76
C LEU A 174 -20.11 1.40 4.95
N ASP A 175 -20.94 0.48 4.51
CA ASP A 175 -22.24 0.79 3.93
C ASP A 175 -23.26 0.95 5.05
N LEU A 176 -23.69 2.21 5.25
CA LEU A 176 -24.60 2.61 6.31
C LEU A 176 -25.80 3.34 5.71
N GLU A 177 -26.86 2.57 5.55
CA GLU A 177 -28.12 3.01 4.95
C GLU A 177 -29.34 2.51 5.75
N LYS A 178 -30.56 2.69 5.21
CA LYS A 178 -31.77 2.35 5.95
C LYS A 178 -31.87 0.85 6.18
N ASN A 179 -32.46 0.48 7.31
CA ASN A 179 -32.79 -0.89 7.60
C ASN A 179 -33.90 -1.40 6.67
N THR A 180 -33.62 -2.49 5.98
CA THR A 180 -34.53 -3.21 5.07
C THR A 180 -35.14 -4.44 5.74
N TYR A 181 -34.51 -4.96 6.78
CA TYR A 181 -35.03 -6.02 7.64
C TYR A 181 -36.03 -5.44 8.64
N LEU A 182 -37.28 -5.27 8.21
CA LEU A 182 -38.33 -4.74 9.10
C LEU A 182 -38.83 -5.75 10.13
N LYS A 183 -38.35 -7.00 10.08
CA LYS A 183 -38.57 -8.05 11.08
C LYS A 183 -37.34 -8.91 11.30
N TYR A 184 -37.04 -9.21 12.55
CA TYR A 184 -36.05 -10.19 12.98
C TYR A 184 -36.74 -11.22 13.88
N GLY A 185 -37.09 -12.37 13.31
CA GLY A 185 -38.04 -13.28 13.95
C GLY A 185 -39.36 -12.56 14.23
N ASP A 186 -39.82 -12.61 15.49
CA ASP A 186 -41.05 -11.94 15.91
C ASP A 186 -40.87 -10.46 16.27
N VAL A 187 -39.65 -9.93 16.21
CA VAL A 187 -39.36 -8.53 16.57
C VAL A 187 -39.52 -7.64 15.34
N SER A 188 -40.40 -6.64 15.43
CA SER A 188 -40.51 -5.59 14.41
C SER A 188 -39.40 -4.54 14.60
N VAL A 189 -38.70 -4.21 13.52
CA VAL A 189 -37.60 -3.24 13.53
C VAL A 189 -37.89 -2.13 12.54
N ASN A 190 -37.64 -0.89 12.95
CA ASN A 190 -37.88 0.28 12.10
C ASN A 190 -36.74 0.51 11.10
N THR A 191 -36.92 1.51 10.23
CA THR A 191 -35.95 1.90 9.19
C THR A 191 -34.58 2.38 9.72
N CYS A 192 -34.47 2.64 11.03
CA CYS A 192 -33.24 3.06 11.71
C CYS A 192 -32.80 2.01 12.74
N TYR A 193 -33.04 0.72 12.47
CA TYR A 193 -32.58 -0.41 13.27
C TYR A 193 -33.12 -0.43 14.72
N ASN A 194 -34.25 0.23 15.00
CA ASN A 194 -34.75 0.49 16.36
C ASN A 194 -33.75 1.22 17.28
N LEU A 195 -32.79 1.95 16.70
CA LEU A 195 -31.81 2.75 17.45
C LEU A 195 -32.18 4.23 17.40
N SER A 196 -31.92 4.93 18.49
CA SER A 196 -31.91 6.40 18.47
C SER A 196 -30.73 6.91 17.64
N PRO A 197 -30.79 8.16 17.12
CA PRO A 197 -29.67 8.73 16.38
C PRO A 197 -28.33 8.74 17.13
N ALA A 198 -28.38 8.92 18.45
CA ALA A 198 -27.18 8.87 19.30
C ALA A 198 -26.59 7.45 19.39
N GLN A 199 -27.43 6.42 19.49
CA GLN A 199 -27.00 5.02 19.51
C GLN A 199 -26.42 4.60 18.16
N LEU A 200 -27.08 4.96 17.05
CA LEU A 200 -26.59 4.64 15.71
C LEU A 200 -25.28 5.38 15.39
N THR A 201 -25.17 6.65 15.82
CA THR A 201 -23.91 7.42 15.75
C THR A 201 -22.80 6.75 16.57
N ALA A 202 -23.09 6.27 17.78
CA ALA A 202 -22.11 5.56 18.61
C ALA A 202 -21.67 4.25 17.94
N TRP A 203 -22.62 3.48 17.41
CA TRP A 203 -22.36 2.24 16.69
C TRP A 203 -21.41 2.43 15.50
N ALA A 204 -21.71 3.42 14.64
CA ALA A 204 -20.88 3.72 13.48
C ALA A 204 -19.49 4.23 13.87
N ARG A 205 -19.38 4.95 15.00
CA ARG A 205 -18.10 5.36 15.57
C ARG A 205 -17.28 4.17 16.06
N ASP A 206 -17.90 3.20 16.72
CA ASP A 206 -17.22 1.98 17.18
C ASP A 206 -16.68 1.14 16.01
N PHE A 207 -17.47 1.02 14.93
CA PHE A 207 -17.00 0.41 13.68
C PHE A 207 -15.80 1.17 13.11
N SER A 208 -15.93 2.49 12.91
CA SER A 208 -14.89 3.36 12.35
C SER A 208 -13.58 3.31 13.16
N ASN A 209 -13.69 3.37 14.49
CA ASN A 209 -12.52 3.29 15.38
C ASN A 209 -11.87 1.91 15.39
N THR A 210 -12.67 0.84 15.28
CA THR A 210 -12.13 -0.53 15.18
C THR A 210 -11.35 -0.72 13.89
N VAL A 211 -11.88 -0.23 12.75
CA VAL A 211 -11.17 -0.25 11.47
C VAL A 211 -9.89 0.58 11.54
N LEU A 212 -9.95 1.79 12.12
CA LEU A 212 -8.76 2.62 12.34
C LEU A 212 -7.69 1.90 13.18
N ALA A 213 -8.08 1.30 14.30
CA ALA A 213 -7.14 0.58 15.16
C ALA A 213 -6.49 -0.63 14.48
N ARG A 214 -7.19 -1.28 13.55
CA ARG A 214 -6.74 -2.50 12.87
C ARG A 214 -5.95 -2.24 11.59
N THR A 215 -6.22 -1.14 10.90
CA THR A 215 -5.69 -0.85 9.56
C THR A 215 -4.83 0.41 9.50
N GLY A 216 -4.91 1.28 10.52
CA GLY A 216 -4.28 2.60 10.51
C GLY A 216 -5.08 3.67 9.79
N ILE A 217 -6.23 3.33 9.18
CA ILE A 217 -7.06 4.27 8.41
C ILE A 217 -8.53 4.18 8.82
N ARG A 218 -9.27 5.29 8.72
CA ARG A 218 -10.72 5.27 8.90
C ARG A 218 -11.39 4.70 7.65
N PRO A 219 -12.49 3.95 7.79
CA PRO A 219 -13.24 3.47 6.63
C PRO A 219 -13.89 4.65 5.91
N THR A 220 -14.08 4.50 4.61
CA THR A 220 -15.01 5.34 3.86
C THR A 220 -16.44 5.00 4.32
N ILE A 221 -17.29 6.01 4.49
CA ILE A 221 -18.71 5.79 4.82
C ILE A 221 -19.52 5.98 3.54
N TYR A 222 -20.19 4.91 3.12
CA TYR A 222 -21.24 4.98 2.12
C TYR A 222 -22.57 5.31 2.79
N THR A 223 -23.28 6.33 2.28
CA THR A 223 -24.58 6.74 2.79
C THR A 223 -25.30 7.71 1.85
N ASN A 224 -26.57 7.99 2.10
CA ASN A 224 -27.36 9.02 1.41
C ASN A 224 -27.85 10.14 2.38
N PRO A 225 -28.17 11.35 1.86
CA PRO A 225 -28.59 12.48 2.70
C PRO A 225 -29.85 12.20 3.54
N ASP A 226 -30.80 11.43 3.01
CA ASP A 226 -32.08 11.15 3.68
C ASP A 226 -31.90 10.24 4.90
N PHE A 227 -31.14 9.14 4.76
CA PHE A 227 -30.75 8.30 5.89
C PHE A 227 -29.97 9.10 6.93
N TRP A 228 -28.99 9.90 6.49
CA TRP A 228 -28.15 10.65 7.42
C TRP A 228 -28.96 11.69 8.22
N GLN A 229 -29.93 12.35 7.57
CA GLN A 229 -30.81 13.28 8.25
C GLN A 229 -31.79 12.55 9.18
N THR A 230 -32.39 11.46 8.71
CA THR A 230 -33.48 10.75 9.41
C THR A 230 -32.97 9.92 10.58
N CYS A 231 -31.99 9.03 10.32
CA CYS A 231 -31.51 8.05 11.29
C CYS A 231 -30.30 8.54 12.09
N MET A 232 -29.51 9.47 11.56
CA MET A 232 -28.32 10.03 12.23
C MET A 232 -28.51 11.47 12.72
N ALA A 233 -29.73 12.02 12.60
CA ALA A 233 -30.08 13.39 13.00
C ALA A 233 -29.13 14.47 12.44
N GLY A 234 -28.60 14.27 11.24
CA GLY A 234 -27.68 15.21 10.61
C GLY A 234 -26.32 15.31 11.31
N SER A 235 -25.86 14.22 11.95
CA SER A 235 -24.60 14.19 12.71
C SER A 235 -23.42 14.82 11.94
N THR A 236 -22.61 15.61 12.65
CA THR A 236 -21.37 16.24 12.17
C THR A 236 -20.09 15.53 12.65
N SER A 237 -20.24 14.36 13.28
CA SER A 237 -19.15 13.67 13.97
C SER A 237 -18.19 12.88 13.07
N PHE A 238 -18.43 12.81 11.75
CA PHE A 238 -17.74 11.89 10.85
C PHE A 238 -16.88 12.56 9.79
N GLY A 239 -16.56 13.86 9.93
CA GLY A 239 -15.73 14.59 8.96
C GLY A 239 -14.29 14.07 8.77
N ALA A 240 -13.82 13.18 9.66
CA ALA A 240 -12.54 12.48 9.48
C ALA A 240 -12.64 11.20 8.64
N ASN A 241 -13.85 10.68 8.42
CA ASN A 241 -14.12 9.59 7.48
C ASN A 241 -14.26 10.17 6.07
N SER A 242 -13.84 9.42 5.04
CA SER A 242 -14.14 9.79 3.66
C SER A 242 -15.60 9.49 3.33
N LEU A 243 -16.21 10.26 2.43
CA LEU A 243 -17.61 10.07 2.03
C LEU A 243 -17.69 9.36 0.67
N PHE A 244 -18.49 8.31 0.62
CA PHE A 244 -19.03 7.72 -0.60
C PHE A 244 -20.52 8.06 -0.64
N LEU A 245 -20.88 9.09 -1.42
CA LEU A 245 -22.25 9.58 -1.45
C LEU A 245 -23.10 8.74 -2.39
N ALA A 246 -24.27 8.32 -1.95
CA ALA A 246 -25.32 7.82 -2.81
C ALA A 246 -26.32 8.92 -3.14
N HIS A 247 -26.43 9.28 -4.41
CA HIS A 247 -27.45 10.19 -4.91
C HIS A 247 -27.61 10.00 -6.42
N TRP A 248 -28.66 9.28 -6.80
CA TRP A 248 -28.87 8.85 -8.19
C TRP A 248 -29.49 9.97 -9.02
N THR A 249 -28.65 10.58 -9.86
CA THR A 249 -29.04 11.63 -10.80
C THR A 249 -29.01 11.14 -12.24
N TYR A 250 -28.37 9.99 -12.50
CA TYR A 250 -28.15 9.39 -13.81
C TYR A 250 -27.33 10.25 -14.79
N ASP A 251 -26.89 11.45 -14.38
CA ASP A 251 -26.04 12.36 -15.15
C ASP A 251 -24.94 12.97 -14.26
N LEU A 252 -23.69 12.64 -14.58
CA LEU A 252 -22.50 13.16 -13.88
C LEU A 252 -22.42 14.69 -13.88
N ASN A 253 -23.08 15.36 -14.84
CA ASN A 253 -23.10 16.82 -14.97
C ASN A 253 -24.08 17.49 -14.01
N THR A 254 -25.10 16.78 -13.52
CA THR A 254 -26.00 17.28 -12.45
C THR A 254 -25.22 17.48 -11.15
N GLY A 255 -24.20 16.67 -10.93
CA GLY A 255 -23.38 16.69 -9.74
C GLY A 255 -24.04 16.02 -8.53
N PRO A 256 -23.29 15.89 -7.42
CA PRO A 256 -23.69 15.08 -6.27
C PRO A 256 -24.84 15.67 -5.43
N GLY A 257 -25.29 16.90 -5.69
CA GLY A 257 -26.28 17.57 -4.86
C GLY A 257 -25.75 17.93 -3.46
N ALA A 258 -26.66 18.02 -2.48
CA ALA A 258 -26.33 18.40 -1.11
C ALA A 258 -25.64 17.25 -0.36
N LEU A 259 -24.55 17.56 0.34
CA LEU A 259 -23.81 16.60 1.16
C LEU A 259 -24.36 16.55 2.59
N PRO A 260 -24.31 15.39 3.26
CA PRO A 260 -24.59 15.34 4.69
C PRO A 260 -23.60 16.19 5.50
N ALA A 261 -24.07 16.81 6.58
CA ALA A 261 -23.37 17.87 7.31
C ALA A 261 -22.00 17.51 7.90
N SER A 262 -21.63 16.23 7.97
CA SER A 262 -20.27 15.81 8.36
C SER A 262 -19.20 16.16 7.32
N TRP A 263 -19.57 16.41 6.06
CA TRP A 263 -18.63 16.51 4.94
C TRP A 263 -18.79 17.79 4.13
N SER A 264 -17.65 18.37 3.73
CA SER A 264 -17.55 19.49 2.79
C SER A 264 -17.28 19.06 1.35
N SER A 265 -16.92 17.80 1.14
CA SER A 265 -16.68 17.19 -0.18
C SER A 265 -16.93 15.68 -0.13
N TYR A 266 -17.18 15.07 -1.29
CA TYR A 266 -17.25 13.61 -1.44
C TYR A 266 -15.92 13.08 -1.99
N SER A 267 -15.57 11.83 -1.64
CA SER A 267 -14.46 11.09 -2.24
C SER A 267 -14.96 10.23 -3.41
N PHE A 268 -16.07 9.54 -3.20
CA PHE A 268 -16.79 8.77 -4.22
C PHE A 268 -18.24 9.21 -4.28
N TRP A 269 -18.85 9.07 -5.46
CA TRP A 269 -20.26 9.34 -5.68
C TRP A 269 -20.83 8.24 -6.56
N GLN A 270 -21.81 7.52 -6.02
CA GLN A 270 -22.65 6.58 -6.76
C GLN A 270 -23.78 7.41 -7.40
N TYR A 271 -23.67 7.62 -8.71
CA TYR A 271 -24.50 8.59 -9.44
C TYR A 271 -25.66 7.95 -10.19
N ALA A 272 -25.59 6.64 -10.38
CA ALA A 272 -26.63 5.79 -10.95
C ALA A 272 -26.48 4.39 -10.39
N ASP A 273 -27.58 3.67 -10.34
CA ASP A 273 -27.57 2.24 -10.06
C ASP A 273 -27.44 1.43 -11.37
N ASP A 274 -27.60 0.10 -11.26
CA ASP A 274 -27.55 -0.83 -12.38
C ASP A 274 -28.81 -0.88 -13.26
N ARG A 275 -29.82 -0.03 -12.99
CA ARG A 275 -31.04 0.05 -13.81
C ARG A 275 -30.79 0.80 -15.12
N GLY A 276 -31.51 0.45 -16.18
CA GLY A 276 -31.59 1.27 -17.40
C GLY A 276 -30.39 1.20 -18.35
N SER A 277 -29.84 0.00 -18.58
CA SER A 277 -28.67 -0.24 -19.47
C SER A 277 -27.38 0.45 -18.99
N PRO A 278 -26.84 0.04 -17.84
CA PRO A 278 -25.66 0.66 -17.25
C PRO A 278 -24.40 0.46 -18.12
N VAL A 279 -23.43 1.36 -17.98
CA VAL A 279 -22.17 1.31 -18.74
C VAL A 279 -21.29 0.15 -18.24
N PHE A 280 -21.24 -0.02 -16.92
CA PHE A 280 -20.50 -1.05 -16.20
C PHE A 280 -21.44 -2.01 -15.45
N PRO A 281 -21.01 -3.24 -15.10
CA PRO A 281 -21.78 -4.11 -14.21
C PRO A 281 -21.96 -3.52 -12.81
N GLY A 282 -23.15 -3.72 -12.23
CA GLY A 282 -23.51 -3.15 -10.93
C GLY A 282 -23.69 -1.64 -10.98
N ASP A 283 -23.55 -0.97 -9.84
CA ASP A 283 -23.85 0.45 -9.73
C ASP A 283 -22.70 1.31 -10.28
N GLN A 284 -23.03 2.53 -10.70
CA GLN A 284 -22.11 3.41 -11.42
C GLN A 284 -21.51 4.46 -10.51
N ASP A 285 -20.17 4.48 -10.45
CA ASP A 285 -19.44 5.32 -9.51
C ASP A 285 -18.46 6.27 -10.17
N VAL A 286 -18.16 7.33 -9.43
CA VAL A 286 -17.09 8.25 -9.77
C VAL A 286 -16.26 8.65 -8.56
N PHE A 287 -14.93 8.67 -8.72
CA PHE A 287 -13.99 9.23 -7.76
C PHE A 287 -13.72 10.71 -8.07
N ASN A 288 -13.70 11.53 -7.03
CA ASN A 288 -13.41 12.97 -7.11
C ASN A 288 -11.90 13.24 -7.18
N GLY A 289 -11.32 13.13 -8.38
CA GLY A 289 -9.92 13.44 -8.62
C GLY A 289 -9.34 12.76 -9.86
N SER A 290 -8.02 12.91 -10.03
CA SER A 290 -7.26 12.23 -11.09
C SER A 290 -6.95 10.77 -10.76
N ALA A 291 -6.50 10.00 -11.75
CA ALA A 291 -6.01 8.63 -11.52
C ALA A 291 -4.86 8.57 -10.50
N ALA A 292 -3.95 9.54 -10.52
CA ALA A 292 -2.89 9.64 -9.52
C ALA A 292 -3.42 9.92 -8.11
N ALA A 293 -4.45 10.77 -7.99
CA ALA A 293 -5.11 11.03 -6.71
C ALA A 293 -5.85 9.79 -6.20
N LEU A 294 -6.44 8.98 -7.07
CA LEU A 294 -7.07 7.71 -6.70
C LEU A 294 -6.05 6.69 -6.18
N THR A 295 -4.89 6.56 -6.85
CA THR A 295 -3.78 5.72 -6.34
C THR A 295 -3.25 6.23 -5.00
N ALA A 296 -3.12 7.55 -4.83
CA ALA A 296 -2.73 8.14 -3.55
C ALA A 296 -3.78 7.87 -2.45
N PHE A 297 -5.07 7.94 -2.79
CA PHE A 297 -6.17 7.60 -1.90
C PHE A 297 -6.11 6.13 -1.46
N ALA A 298 -5.83 5.20 -2.38
CA ALA A 298 -5.63 3.78 -2.08
C ALA A 298 -4.45 3.52 -1.13
N ARG A 299 -3.40 4.34 -1.20
CA ARG A 299 -2.26 4.28 -0.27
C ARG A 299 -2.56 4.91 1.09
N HIS A 300 -3.69 5.59 1.24
CA HIS A 300 -3.93 6.55 2.31
C HIS A 300 -2.72 7.47 2.49
N ALA A 301 -2.22 8.00 1.37
CA ALA A 301 -0.99 8.76 1.32
C ALA A 301 -1.09 10.02 2.19
N THR A 302 -0.49 9.98 3.38
CA THR A 302 -0.23 11.16 4.18
C THR A 302 1.13 11.73 3.79
N PRO A 303 1.37 13.04 4.00
CA PRO A 303 2.68 13.61 3.75
C PRO A 303 3.83 12.90 4.48
N ASP A 304 3.59 12.53 5.74
CA ASP A 304 4.52 11.75 6.53
C ASP A 304 4.60 10.30 6.05
N GLY A 305 3.49 9.66 5.69
CA GLY A 305 3.46 8.30 5.15
C GLY A 305 4.24 8.16 3.84
N ASN A 306 4.14 9.15 2.95
CA ASN A 306 4.94 9.23 1.72
C ASN A 306 6.43 9.37 2.04
N TYR A 307 6.76 10.21 3.01
CA TYR A 307 8.13 10.39 3.49
C TYR A 307 8.72 9.10 4.07
N ILE A 308 7.96 8.40 4.94
CA ILE A 308 8.37 7.13 5.51
C ILE A 308 8.54 6.06 4.42
N THR A 309 7.60 5.97 3.47
CA THR A 309 7.70 5.02 2.34
C THR A 309 8.97 5.27 1.52
N ALA A 310 9.28 6.53 1.21
CA ALA A 310 10.51 6.88 0.51
C ALA A 310 11.78 6.46 1.28
N LEU A 311 11.80 6.62 2.61
CA LEU A 311 12.93 6.18 3.44
C LEU A 311 13.09 4.65 3.40
N TYR A 312 12.00 3.90 3.49
CA TYR A 312 12.04 2.43 3.42
C TYR A 312 12.60 1.93 2.08
N GLU A 313 12.25 2.54 0.96
CA GLU A 313 12.81 2.18 -0.34
C GLU A 313 14.27 2.59 -0.51
N ASP A 314 14.59 3.81 -0.08
CA ASP A 314 15.91 4.40 -0.27
C ASP A 314 16.96 3.71 0.62
N TYR A 315 16.61 3.39 1.87
CA TYR A 315 17.49 2.70 2.81
C TYR A 315 17.36 1.18 2.74
N LEU A 316 16.13 0.64 2.79
CA LEU A 316 15.89 -0.78 3.06
C LEU A 316 15.44 -1.58 1.84
N LYS A 317 15.22 -0.92 0.68
CA LYS A 317 14.86 -1.58 -0.59
C LYS A 317 13.58 -2.41 -0.51
N ARG A 318 12.64 -2.02 0.35
CA ARG A 318 11.32 -2.66 0.51
C ARG A 318 10.26 -1.63 0.90
N ALA A 319 8.98 -1.97 0.76
CA ALA A 319 7.89 -1.20 1.33
C ALA A 319 7.76 -1.45 2.85
N PRO A 320 7.27 -0.46 3.63
CA PRO A 320 6.97 -0.67 5.05
C PRO A 320 5.72 -1.54 5.24
N ALA A 321 5.71 -2.33 6.31
CA ALA A 321 4.46 -2.88 6.84
C ALA A 321 3.56 -1.75 7.39
N PRO A 322 2.22 -1.93 7.45
CA PRO A 322 1.32 -0.89 7.95
C PRO A 322 1.67 -0.37 9.35
N GLN A 323 2.02 -1.28 10.27
CA GLN A 323 2.38 -0.95 11.65
C GLN A 323 3.74 -0.23 11.74
N GLU A 324 4.68 -0.58 10.86
CA GLU A 324 5.98 0.11 10.77
C GLU A 324 5.79 1.57 10.33
N SER A 325 4.97 1.80 9.30
CA SER A 325 4.66 3.14 8.82
C SER A 325 3.91 3.96 9.86
N ALA A 326 2.87 3.38 10.48
CA ALA A 326 2.10 4.02 11.53
C ALA A 326 2.98 4.44 12.72
N GLY A 327 3.87 3.55 13.18
CA GLY A 327 4.76 3.85 14.31
C GLY A 327 5.73 5.00 14.06
N TRP A 328 6.16 5.22 12.81
CA TRP A 328 6.96 6.39 12.46
C TRP A 328 6.13 7.66 12.32
N GLN A 329 4.93 7.56 11.74
CA GLN A 329 4.00 8.68 11.63
C GLN A 329 3.57 9.19 13.01
N ASP A 330 3.33 8.29 13.98
CA ASP A 330 3.00 8.65 15.36
C ASP A 330 4.13 9.45 16.02
N ARG A 331 5.40 9.12 15.75
CA ARG A 331 6.55 9.88 16.27
C ARG A 331 6.60 11.28 15.66
N LEU A 332 6.38 11.41 14.36
CA LEU A 332 6.33 12.70 13.67
C LEU A 332 5.17 13.55 14.21
N ALA A 333 3.99 12.96 14.38
CA ALA A 333 2.82 13.60 14.98
C ALA A 333 3.07 14.04 16.44
N ALA A 334 3.86 13.28 17.20
CA ALA A 334 4.31 13.63 18.55
C ALA A 334 5.43 14.70 18.59
N GLY A 335 5.83 15.24 17.43
CA GLY A 335 6.81 16.33 17.32
C GLY A 335 8.26 15.86 17.17
N ALA A 336 8.52 14.57 16.92
CA ALA A 336 9.87 14.12 16.62
C ALA A 336 10.38 14.77 15.33
N PRO A 337 11.63 15.28 15.29
CA PRO A 337 12.16 15.86 14.07
C PRO A 337 12.48 14.78 13.03
N ARG A 338 12.41 15.14 11.74
CA ARG A 338 12.76 14.22 10.63
C ARG A 338 14.20 13.71 10.71
N THR A 339 15.10 14.45 11.35
CA THR A 339 16.47 14.00 11.66
C THR A 339 16.49 12.78 12.57
N ALA A 340 15.60 12.69 13.56
CA ALA A 340 15.48 11.53 14.43
C ALA A 340 14.92 10.31 13.68
N VAL A 341 13.98 10.54 12.76
CA VAL A 341 13.45 9.47 11.89
C VAL A 341 14.53 8.95 10.95
N ALA A 342 15.20 9.83 10.19
CA ALA A 342 16.28 9.45 9.27
C ALA A 342 17.42 8.71 10.00
N ALA A 343 17.81 9.18 11.19
CA ALA A 343 18.79 8.50 12.03
C ALA A 343 18.35 7.08 12.45
N GLY A 344 17.05 6.84 12.62
CA GLY A 344 16.50 5.51 12.88
C GLY A 344 16.78 4.52 11.75
N PHE A 345 16.69 4.95 10.49
CA PHE A 345 17.02 4.11 9.32
C PHE A 345 18.53 3.91 9.17
N VAL A 346 19.32 5.00 9.23
CA VAL A 346 20.79 4.96 9.13
C VAL A 346 21.41 4.02 10.17
N ASN A 347 20.85 3.97 11.38
CA ASN A 347 21.37 3.16 12.47
C ASN A 347 20.66 1.80 12.61
N SER A 348 19.74 1.45 11.72
CA SER A 348 19.06 0.16 11.76
C SER A 348 20.01 -0.99 11.42
N ASP A 349 19.84 -2.13 12.09
CA ASP A 349 20.62 -3.32 11.79
C ASP A 349 20.36 -3.80 10.35
N GLU A 350 19.14 -3.65 9.83
CA GLU A 350 18.79 -3.97 8.44
C GLU A 350 19.61 -3.16 7.44
N TYR A 351 19.67 -1.84 7.61
CA TYR A 351 20.46 -0.98 6.73
C TYR A 351 21.96 -1.24 6.84
N ARG A 352 22.48 -1.41 8.06
CA ARG A 352 23.90 -1.76 8.30
C ARG A 352 24.29 -3.03 7.55
N LEU A 353 23.45 -4.05 7.65
CA LEU A 353 23.65 -5.32 6.97
C LEU A 353 23.63 -5.17 5.43
N GLN A 354 22.69 -4.41 4.87
CA GLN A 354 22.67 -4.13 3.43
C GLN A 354 23.93 -3.39 2.97
N ARG A 355 24.44 -2.44 3.77
CA ARG A 355 25.69 -1.73 3.46
C ARG A 355 26.91 -2.63 3.57
N ILE A 356 26.96 -3.54 4.53
CA ILE A 356 28.03 -4.54 4.63
C ILE A 356 28.04 -5.42 3.36
N ASP A 357 26.88 -5.96 2.98
CA ASP A 357 26.78 -6.83 1.81
C ASP A 357 27.15 -6.09 0.51
N ALA A 358 26.68 -4.85 0.36
CA ALA A 358 27.01 -4.00 -0.77
C ALA A 358 28.52 -3.70 -0.83
N ALA A 359 29.15 -3.33 0.29
CA ALA A 359 30.58 -3.01 0.33
C ALA A 359 31.46 -4.21 -0.03
N TYR A 360 31.12 -5.41 0.45
CA TYR A 360 31.83 -6.63 0.06
C TYR A 360 31.68 -6.92 -1.43
N GLN A 361 30.47 -6.76 -1.97
CA GLN A 361 30.22 -6.99 -3.38
C GLN A 361 30.94 -5.97 -4.28
N THR A 362 30.93 -4.69 -3.91
CA THR A 362 31.53 -3.61 -4.72
C THR A 362 33.06 -3.57 -4.62
N VAL A 363 33.63 -3.84 -3.44
CA VAL A 363 35.07 -3.73 -3.19
C VAL A 363 35.81 -5.04 -3.43
N LEU A 364 35.24 -6.18 -3.02
CA LEU A 364 35.90 -7.49 -3.10
C LEU A 364 35.28 -8.45 -4.12
N GLY A 365 34.12 -8.10 -4.71
CA GLY A 365 33.47 -8.93 -5.73
C GLY A 365 32.83 -10.21 -5.20
N ARG A 366 32.60 -10.32 -3.89
CA ARG A 366 32.02 -11.50 -3.24
C ARG A 366 31.13 -11.11 -2.06
N SER A 367 30.33 -12.04 -1.56
CA SER A 367 29.60 -11.86 -0.30
C SER A 367 30.50 -12.03 0.94
N PRO A 368 30.18 -11.39 2.08
CA PRO A 368 30.83 -11.68 3.35
C PRO A 368 30.43 -13.07 3.87
N ASP A 369 31.32 -13.72 4.61
CA ASP A 369 30.96 -14.89 5.41
C ASP A 369 30.12 -14.47 6.63
N ALA A 370 29.31 -15.40 7.16
CA ALA A 370 28.38 -15.08 8.24
C ALA A 370 29.08 -14.55 9.53
N PRO A 371 30.20 -15.14 10.01
CA PRO A 371 30.96 -14.57 11.13
C PRO A 371 31.49 -13.15 10.86
N GLY A 372 32.09 -12.91 9.69
CA GLY A 372 32.61 -11.60 9.31
C GLY A 372 31.51 -10.55 9.22
N ARG A 373 30.38 -10.91 8.58
CA ARG A 373 29.19 -10.05 8.49
C ARG A 373 28.67 -9.64 9.86
N LEU A 374 28.59 -10.58 10.81
CA LEU A 374 28.16 -10.30 12.18
C LEU A 374 29.17 -9.46 12.96
N SER A 375 30.48 -9.69 12.75
CA SER A 375 31.53 -8.90 13.37
C SER A 375 31.43 -7.42 12.96
N TRP A 376 31.23 -7.15 11.67
CA TRP A 376 31.00 -5.80 11.16
C TRP A 376 29.76 -5.15 11.77
N LEU A 377 28.64 -5.88 11.82
CA LEU A 377 27.41 -5.36 12.44
C LEU A 377 27.64 -4.97 13.90
N ASN A 378 28.31 -5.81 14.68
CA ASN A 378 28.60 -5.52 16.09
C ASN A 378 29.54 -4.32 16.25
N ALA A 379 30.54 -4.18 15.39
CA ALA A 379 31.42 -3.00 15.37
C ALA A 379 30.66 -1.71 15.04
N MET A 380 29.69 -1.77 14.12
CA MET A 380 28.82 -0.63 13.81
C MET A 380 27.89 -0.28 14.96
N LYS A 381 27.38 -1.29 15.68
CA LYS A 381 26.51 -1.10 16.86
C LYS A 381 27.24 -0.47 18.04
N SER A 382 28.52 -0.79 18.22
CA SER A 382 29.35 -0.21 19.28
C SER A 382 29.92 1.18 18.92
N GLY A 383 29.69 1.67 17.70
CA GLY A 383 30.24 2.93 17.21
C GLY A 383 31.73 2.86 16.87
N GLY A 384 32.31 1.65 16.76
CA GLY A 384 33.71 1.46 16.37
C GLY A 384 33.97 1.70 14.88
N ILE A 385 32.94 1.60 14.05
CA ILE A 385 32.99 1.89 12.61
C ILE A 385 31.62 2.38 12.11
N THR A 386 31.57 3.32 11.16
CA THR A 386 30.30 3.73 10.55
C THR A 386 29.90 2.84 9.36
N THR A 387 28.68 3.02 8.84
CA THR A 387 28.21 2.28 7.66
C THR A 387 29.00 2.57 6.38
N ASP A 388 29.75 3.67 6.32
CA ASP A 388 30.51 4.05 5.14
C ASP A 388 32.04 3.84 5.32
N ASP A 389 32.53 3.74 6.55
CA ASP A 389 33.94 3.38 6.85
C ASP A 389 34.28 1.91 6.51
N ILE A 390 33.27 1.05 6.34
CA ILE A 390 33.52 -0.34 5.94
C ILE A 390 34.19 -0.41 4.57
N GLU A 391 33.82 0.46 3.63
CA GLU A 391 34.42 0.46 2.30
C GLU A 391 35.91 0.80 2.37
N THR A 392 36.31 1.81 3.14
CA THR A 392 37.73 2.18 3.33
C THR A 392 38.52 1.07 4.04
N SER A 393 37.87 0.37 4.97
CA SER A 393 38.45 -0.82 5.64
C SER A 393 38.68 -1.98 4.66
N LEU A 394 37.74 -2.23 3.75
CA LEU A 394 37.89 -3.26 2.72
C LEU A 394 38.92 -2.87 1.66
N TYR A 395 38.94 -1.62 1.20
CA TYR A 395 39.95 -1.10 0.26
C TYR A 395 41.36 -1.21 0.84
N SER A 396 41.55 -1.02 2.14
CA SER A 396 42.87 -1.11 2.78
C SER A 396 43.31 -2.54 3.15
N SER A 397 42.41 -3.51 2.99
CA SER A 397 42.60 -4.91 3.40
C SER A 397 43.72 -5.62 2.61
N THR A 398 44.27 -6.67 3.23
CA THR A 398 45.23 -7.56 2.56
C THR A 398 44.59 -8.29 1.36
N GLU A 399 43.32 -8.64 1.46
CA GLU A 399 42.60 -9.31 0.38
C GLU A 399 42.48 -8.42 -0.86
N TYR A 400 42.04 -7.17 -0.69
CA TYR A 400 41.97 -6.21 -1.80
C TYR A 400 43.35 -6.02 -2.44
N PHE A 401 44.40 -5.84 -1.63
CA PHE A 401 45.77 -5.73 -2.12
C PHE A 401 46.22 -6.94 -2.97
N GLN A 402 45.88 -8.15 -2.53
CA GLN A 402 46.20 -9.38 -3.27
C GLN A 402 45.42 -9.48 -4.58
N ASN A 403 44.12 -9.16 -4.56
CA ASN A 403 43.25 -9.17 -5.75
C ASN A 403 43.72 -8.16 -6.81
N HIS A 404 44.43 -7.11 -6.41
CA HIS A 404 44.94 -6.05 -7.29
C HIS A 404 46.45 -6.16 -7.54
N GLY A 405 46.98 -7.38 -7.67
CA GLY A 405 48.33 -7.63 -8.17
C GLY A 405 49.43 -7.63 -7.10
N ASN A 406 49.08 -7.53 -5.82
CA ASN A 406 49.95 -7.74 -4.66
C ASN A 406 51.23 -6.85 -4.66
N THR A 407 51.16 -5.67 -5.29
CA THR A 407 52.22 -4.66 -5.23
C THR A 407 51.62 -3.31 -4.86
N ASN A 408 52.40 -2.44 -4.20
CA ASN A 408 51.92 -1.09 -3.86
C ASN A 408 51.53 -0.29 -5.11
N LYS A 409 52.23 -0.49 -6.23
CA LYS A 409 51.97 0.23 -7.48
C LYS A 409 50.67 -0.22 -8.14
N SER A 410 50.43 -1.53 -8.24
CA SER A 410 49.19 -2.07 -8.80
C SER A 410 47.97 -1.79 -7.91
N PHE A 411 48.16 -1.78 -6.59
CA PHE A 411 47.16 -1.33 -5.62
C PHE A 411 46.79 0.15 -5.80
N VAL A 412 47.77 1.05 -5.94
CA VAL A 412 47.47 2.46 -6.20
C VAL A 412 46.73 2.63 -7.53
N ALA A 413 47.18 1.93 -8.58
CA ALA A 413 46.52 1.99 -9.87
C ALA A 413 45.04 1.56 -9.79
N SER A 414 44.69 0.59 -8.94
CA SER A 414 43.29 0.22 -8.74
C SER A 414 42.50 1.35 -8.06
N LEU A 415 43.04 2.00 -7.02
CA LEU A 415 42.37 3.13 -6.34
C LEU A 415 42.07 4.31 -7.29
N TYR A 416 42.97 4.60 -8.24
CA TYR A 416 42.70 5.60 -9.30
C TYR A 416 41.44 5.26 -10.09
N THR A 417 41.29 4.00 -10.50
CA THR A 417 40.15 3.57 -11.30
C THR A 417 38.86 3.43 -10.50
N THR A 418 38.93 2.98 -9.24
CA THR A 418 37.74 2.68 -8.43
C THR A 418 37.23 3.86 -7.63
N LEU A 419 38.10 4.73 -7.12
CA LEU A 419 37.71 5.88 -6.30
C LEU A 419 37.71 7.19 -7.11
N LEU A 420 38.72 7.41 -7.96
CA LEU A 420 38.81 8.64 -8.77
C LEU A 420 38.17 8.51 -10.15
N HIS A 421 37.81 7.29 -10.58
CA HIS A 421 37.24 7.01 -11.90
C HIS A 421 38.07 7.52 -13.09
N ARG A 422 39.40 7.55 -12.93
CA ARG A 422 40.35 7.95 -13.98
C ARG A 422 41.64 7.16 -13.90
N GLN A 423 42.46 7.24 -14.94
CA GLN A 423 43.81 6.67 -14.92
C GLN A 423 44.81 7.67 -14.33
N GLY A 424 45.80 7.16 -13.60
CA GLY A 424 46.99 7.91 -13.20
C GLY A 424 48.16 7.65 -14.15
N THR A 425 49.24 8.40 -13.95
CA THR A 425 50.51 8.16 -14.64
C THR A 425 51.41 7.20 -13.86
N ASP A 426 52.44 6.68 -14.51
CA ASP A 426 53.42 5.81 -13.84
C ASP A 426 54.15 6.51 -12.67
N ALA A 427 54.36 7.82 -12.81
CA ALA A 427 54.94 8.67 -11.77
C ALA A 427 53.98 8.82 -10.58
N ASP A 428 52.69 9.02 -10.83
CA ASP A 428 51.66 9.09 -9.79
C ASP A 428 51.62 7.79 -8.98
N TYR A 429 51.57 6.64 -9.67
CA TYR A 429 51.52 5.33 -9.02
C TYR A 429 52.76 5.09 -8.14
N THR A 430 53.93 5.50 -8.63
CA THR A 430 55.20 5.37 -7.89
C THR A 430 55.25 6.28 -6.67
N PHE A 431 54.77 7.53 -6.78
CA PHE A 431 54.72 8.48 -5.68
C PHE A 431 53.87 7.94 -4.51
N TRP A 432 52.64 7.52 -4.79
CA TRP A 432 51.74 6.99 -3.77
C TRP A 432 52.20 5.62 -3.24
N ALA A 433 52.80 4.77 -4.07
CA ALA A 433 53.35 3.50 -3.63
C ALA A 433 54.46 3.66 -2.59
N ASN A 434 55.28 4.73 -2.70
CA ASN A 434 56.28 5.09 -1.71
C ASN A 434 55.64 5.59 -0.40
N LEU A 435 54.53 6.33 -0.48
CA LEU A 435 53.78 6.77 0.71
C LEU A 435 53.12 5.60 1.45
N ILE A 436 52.72 4.53 0.76
CA ILE A 436 52.25 3.29 1.42
C ILE A 436 53.36 2.69 2.29
N ALA A 437 54.60 2.68 1.82
CA ALA A 437 55.72 2.14 2.59
C ALA A 437 56.00 2.95 3.87
N GLN A 438 55.65 4.24 3.87
CA GLN A 438 55.87 5.15 5.01
C GLN A 438 54.70 5.18 5.99
N ASN A 439 53.46 5.16 5.48
CA ASN A 439 52.25 5.45 6.27
C ASN A 439 51.24 4.28 6.30
N GLY A 440 51.45 3.25 5.50
CA GLY A 440 50.54 2.12 5.34
C GLY A 440 49.40 2.35 4.34
N ARG A 441 48.73 1.26 3.94
CA ARG A 441 47.64 1.30 2.95
C ARG A 441 46.41 2.06 3.43
N ALA A 442 46.04 1.89 4.70
CA ALA A 442 44.86 2.57 5.27
C ALA A 442 44.97 4.10 5.18
N TRP A 443 46.15 4.64 5.47
CA TRP A 443 46.40 6.08 5.35
C TRP A 443 46.25 6.56 3.91
N VAL A 444 46.82 5.83 2.93
CA VAL A 444 46.69 6.18 1.50
C VAL A 444 45.25 6.07 1.02
N VAL A 445 44.52 5.01 1.38
CA VAL A 445 43.09 4.88 1.05
C VAL A 445 42.29 6.07 1.58
N ALA A 446 42.55 6.53 2.80
CA ALA A 446 41.90 7.72 3.35
C ALA A 446 42.17 8.98 2.50
N GLN A 447 43.40 9.16 2.00
CA GLN A 447 43.71 10.31 1.12
C GLN A 447 42.90 10.29 -0.19
N TYR A 448 42.66 9.10 -0.76
CA TYR A 448 41.83 8.96 -1.96
C TYR A 448 40.35 9.09 -1.64
N TRP A 449 39.91 8.57 -0.50
CA TRP A 449 38.51 8.64 -0.05
C TRP A 449 38.07 10.08 0.21
N ASP A 450 38.95 10.88 0.81
CA ASP A 450 38.71 12.28 1.17
C ASP A 450 39.10 13.26 0.05
N ALA A 451 39.60 12.75 -1.08
CA ALA A 451 39.88 13.59 -2.24
C ALA A 451 38.59 14.26 -2.72
N GLN A 452 38.66 15.56 -3.02
CA GLN A 452 37.52 16.35 -3.48
C GLN A 452 36.81 15.70 -4.67
N GLU A 453 37.54 15.11 -5.61
CA GLU A 453 36.99 14.39 -6.77
C GLU A 453 36.11 13.21 -6.33
N THR A 454 36.62 12.35 -5.44
CA THR A 454 35.89 11.19 -4.90
C THR A 454 34.64 11.61 -4.14
N ILE A 455 34.77 12.59 -3.22
CA ILE A 455 33.62 13.10 -2.46
C ILE A 455 32.57 13.71 -3.41
N SER A 456 33.01 14.47 -4.42
CA SER A 456 32.08 15.08 -5.38
C SER A 456 31.22 14.03 -6.09
N GLN A 457 31.80 12.88 -6.45
CA GLN A 457 31.06 11.78 -7.06
C GLN A 457 30.02 11.20 -6.10
N ARG A 458 30.41 10.91 -4.85
CA ARG A 458 29.48 10.35 -3.84
C ARG A 458 28.35 11.32 -3.49
N VAL A 459 28.66 12.61 -3.32
CA VAL A 459 27.65 13.65 -3.11
C VAL A 459 26.69 13.74 -4.31
N SER A 460 27.22 13.71 -5.53
CA SER A 460 26.40 13.76 -6.75
C SER A 460 25.47 12.55 -6.87
N ALA A 461 25.96 11.36 -6.51
CA ALA A 461 25.15 10.15 -6.44
C ALA A 461 24.03 10.25 -5.38
N MET A 462 24.33 10.79 -4.19
CA MET A 462 23.33 11.03 -3.14
C MET A 462 22.27 12.07 -3.57
N TYR A 463 22.67 13.13 -4.27
CA TYR A 463 21.76 14.11 -4.86
C TYR A 463 20.78 13.45 -5.83
N GLN A 464 21.30 12.66 -6.76
CA GLN A 464 20.47 11.97 -7.74
C GLN A 464 19.53 10.96 -7.07
N LEU A 465 20.06 10.17 -6.12
CA LEU A 465 19.29 9.15 -5.42
C LEU A 465 18.19 9.78 -4.55
N TYR A 466 18.53 10.71 -3.67
CA TYR A 466 17.60 11.23 -2.65
C TYR A 466 16.79 12.44 -3.12
N LEU A 467 17.37 13.31 -3.94
CA LEU A 467 16.72 14.55 -4.40
C LEU A 467 16.31 14.54 -5.88
N GLY A 468 16.76 13.56 -6.67
CA GLY A 468 16.26 13.34 -8.04
C GLY A 468 16.79 14.35 -9.06
N ARG A 469 17.88 15.03 -8.73
CA ARG A 469 18.54 16.02 -9.58
C ARG A 469 20.04 16.01 -9.34
N VAL A 470 20.77 16.58 -10.28
CA VAL A 470 22.19 16.90 -10.10
C VAL A 470 22.37 18.17 -9.25
N PRO A 471 23.43 18.25 -8.43
CA PRO A 471 23.75 19.48 -7.72
C PRO A 471 24.27 20.55 -8.69
N ASP A 472 23.97 21.82 -8.41
CA ASP A 472 24.72 22.93 -9.02
C ASP A 472 26.13 23.02 -8.39
N ALA A 473 27.02 23.82 -9.01
CA ALA A 473 28.42 23.90 -8.59
C ALA A 473 28.60 24.39 -7.14
N ALA A 474 27.75 25.33 -6.68
CA ALA A 474 27.84 25.87 -5.32
C ALA A 474 27.30 24.85 -4.30
N GLY A 475 26.18 24.20 -4.61
CA GLY A 475 25.60 23.12 -3.82
C GLY A 475 26.57 21.94 -3.67
N LEU A 476 27.18 21.50 -4.77
CA LEU A 476 28.17 20.42 -4.75
C LEU A 476 29.34 20.77 -3.84
N GLN A 477 29.94 21.96 -4.00
CA GLN A 477 31.07 22.37 -3.18
C GLN A 477 30.71 22.51 -1.70
N GLY A 478 29.52 23.03 -1.39
CA GLY A 478 29.02 23.13 -0.03
C GLY A 478 28.91 21.76 0.65
N TRP A 479 28.34 20.78 -0.04
CA TRP A 479 28.19 19.43 0.50
C TRP A 479 29.50 18.65 0.57
N VAL A 480 30.46 18.88 -0.33
CA VAL A 480 31.81 18.32 -0.21
C VAL A 480 32.48 18.77 1.09
N ASN A 481 32.38 20.06 1.44
CA ASN A 481 32.94 20.57 2.69
C ASN A 481 32.25 19.96 3.93
N VAL A 482 30.94 19.75 3.85
CA VAL A 482 30.18 19.06 4.91
C VAL A 482 30.61 17.60 5.03
N ALA A 483 30.80 16.90 3.91
CA ALA A 483 31.25 15.50 3.87
C ALA A 483 32.54 15.27 4.66
N LEU A 484 33.51 16.18 4.50
CA LEU A 484 34.80 16.16 5.20
C LEU A 484 34.66 16.30 6.72
N GLN A 485 33.54 16.86 7.20
CA GLN A 485 33.30 17.08 8.62
C GLN A 485 32.46 15.97 9.27
N ILE A 486 31.44 15.47 8.56
CA ILE A 486 30.42 14.56 9.14
C ILE A 486 30.38 13.17 8.49
N GLY A 487 31.19 12.94 7.46
CA GLY A 487 31.21 11.71 6.68
C GLY A 487 29.93 11.45 5.87
N ASP A 488 29.96 10.39 5.08
CA ASP A 488 28.87 10.00 4.18
C ASP A 488 27.58 9.62 4.94
N SER A 489 27.70 9.07 6.15
CA SER A 489 26.54 8.69 6.97
C SER A 489 25.80 9.94 7.48
N GLY A 490 26.56 10.97 7.87
CA GLY A 490 26.01 12.28 8.23
C GLY A 490 25.37 12.97 7.03
N LEU A 491 26.03 12.95 5.87
CA LEU A 491 25.47 13.48 4.62
C LEU A 491 24.12 12.84 4.29
N ARG A 492 24.07 11.51 4.29
CA ARG A 492 22.86 10.75 3.95
C ARG A 492 21.69 11.11 4.86
N SER A 493 21.94 11.22 6.16
CA SER A 493 20.95 11.70 7.13
C SER A 493 20.52 13.15 6.85
N GLY A 494 21.45 14.02 6.48
CA GLY A 494 21.17 15.41 6.09
C GLY A 494 20.26 15.53 4.87
N PHE A 495 20.56 14.78 3.80
CA PHE A 495 19.72 14.72 2.60
C PHE A 495 18.32 14.21 2.93
N THR A 496 18.25 13.06 3.60
CA THR A 496 16.98 12.37 3.84
C THR A 496 16.11 13.04 4.91
N SER A 497 16.66 13.90 5.77
CA SER A 497 15.87 14.74 6.69
C SER A 497 15.50 16.13 6.14
N SER A 498 16.00 16.50 4.96
CA SER A 498 15.82 17.83 4.37
C SER A 498 14.39 18.11 3.91
N GLY A 499 13.97 19.38 3.92
CA GLY A 499 12.67 19.81 3.36
C GLY A 499 12.48 19.41 1.89
N GLU A 500 13.56 19.42 1.11
CA GLU A 500 13.53 19.03 -0.29
C GLU A 500 13.23 17.55 -0.50
N TYR A 501 13.87 16.67 0.28
CA TYR A 501 13.58 15.24 0.23
C TYR A 501 12.12 14.93 0.56
N TYR A 502 11.58 15.58 1.59
CA TYR A 502 10.19 15.45 1.99
C TYR A 502 9.21 16.02 0.98
N ALA A 503 9.56 17.12 0.31
CA ALA A 503 8.75 17.64 -0.80
C ALA A 503 8.75 16.64 -1.96
N ARG A 504 9.91 16.09 -2.31
CA ARG A 504 10.03 15.08 -3.37
C ARG A 504 9.23 13.82 -3.05
N SER A 505 9.26 13.32 -1.81
CA SER A 505 8.53 12.10 -1.43
C SER A 505 7.03 12.18 -1.73
N GLN A 506 6.45 13.39 -1.77
CA GLN A 506 5.03 13.59 -2.08
C GLN A 506 4.67 13.31 -3.54
N THR A 507 5.67 13.28 -4.41
CA THR A 507 5.50 13.16 -5.87
C THR A 507 6.12 11.88 -6.42
N ARG A 508 6.72 11.04 -5.57
CA ARG A 508 7.34 9.78 -5.99
C ARG A 508 6.26 8.76 -6.34
N THR A 509 6.42 8.13 -7.50
CA THR A 509 5.70 6.91 -7.84
C THR A 509 6.47 5.72 -7.31
N PHE A 510 6.03 5.23 -6.16
CA PHE A 510 6.44 3.97 -5.54
C PHE A 510 5.87 2.76 -6.27
#